data_AF-A0A7U7AZR5-F1
#
_entry.id   AF-A0A7U7AZR5-F1
#
_cell.length_a   1.000
_cell.length_b   1.000
_cell.length_c   1.000
_cell.angle_alpha   90.00
_cell.angle_beta   90.00
_cell.angle_gamma   90.00
#
_symmetry.space_group_name_H-M   'P 1'
#
loop_
_entity.id
_entity.type
_entity.pdbx_description
1 polymer ?
#
loop_
_entity_poly.entity_id
_entity_poly.type
_entity_poly.pdbx_seq_one_letter_code
_entity_poly.pdbx_strand_id
1 'polypeptide(L)'
;MNLNKLPRILFLAPGAVALIAGLLAGLDRMDIALPIPTIDLAMKHGPLMVAGFLATVIGLERAVALQSGWAFLAPAFSGIGALLFLAGFSQAPILMTLGGLVLALSGLEGVRRQPAIYSVIMALGGMAGAAATFFWAFGAPVPDAVGSWMAFLTLTIAGERLELTRFLPPAKGRTPSLILLIALILLGSAGSLIDSNLAPRIMGAGFLGLAVWLVVFDIARRNLRQPGLPRFIGLALLLGYVWLGIGGGALIDHGMPQGGFEYDAVLHLIFVGFVFSMIFGHAPVILPAVLKVQTPYHPILMVWLALLHGGLLLRLIGDHNAIVALRQWGGVLNEAAIILLIVTLAFRTLRAKRRPQST
;
A
#
# COMPACT_ATOMS: atom_id res chain seq x y z
N MET A 1 -8.15 2.47 29.64
CA MET A 1 -7.25 1.31 29.39
C MET A 1 -6.09 1.77 28.52
N ASN A 2 -4.83 1.50 28.88
CA ASN A 2 -3.68 1.97 28.10
C ASN A 2 -3.48 1.07 26.86
N LEU A 3 -3.93 1.55 25.69
CA LEU A 3 -3.86 0.80 24.42
C LEU A 3 -2.44 0.34 24.06
N ASN A 4 -1.39 1.01 24.59
CA ASN A 4 0.00 0.61 24.40
C ASN A 4 0.36 -0.75 25.02
N LYS A 5 -0.47 -1.27 25.95
CA LYS A 5 -0.25 -2.56 26.62
C LYS A 5 -0.98 -3.73 25.94
N LEU A 6 -1.86 -3.48 24.97
CA LEU A 6 -2.54 -4.55 24.24
C LEU A 6 -1.55 -5.29 23.34
N PRO A 7 -1.68 -6.62 23.21
CA PRO A 7 -0.84 -7.38 22.30
C PRO A 7 -1.13 -6.93 20.86
N ARG A 8 -0.09 -6.43 20.18
CA ARG A 8 -0.15 -5.84 18.83
C ARG A 8 -0.82 -6.75 17.79
N ILE A 9 -0.80 -8.06 18.04
CA ILE A 9 -1.47 -9.08 17.23
C ILE A 9 -2.99 -8.86 17.11
N LEU A 10 -3.64 -8.25 18.12
CA LEU A 10 -5.09 -7.97 18.08
C LEU A 10 -5.46 -6.96 16.99
N PHE A 11 -4.55 -6.04 16.66
CA PHE A 11 -4.75 -5.07 15.58
C PHE A 11 -4.31 -5.64 14.22
N LEU A 12 -3.34 -6.55 14.21
CA LEU A 12 -2.83 -7.17 12.99
C LEU A 12 -3.79 -8.23 12.43
N ALA A 13 -4.45 -9.00 13.28
CA ALA A 13 -5.29 -10.12 12.86
C ALA A 13 -6.47 -9.70 11.94
N PRO A 14 -7.24 -8.63 12.23
CA PRO A 14 -8.27 -8.16 11.30
C PRO A 14 -7.71 -7.73 9.94
N GLY A 15 -6.53 -7.11 9.91
CA GLY A 15 -5.83 -6.77 8.67
C GLY A 15 -5.42 -8.00 7.88
N ALA A 16 -4.94 -9.06 8.55
CA ALA A 16 -4.61 -10.33 7.90
C ALA A 16 -5.85 -11.03 7.32
N VAL A 17 -6.99 -10.98 8.02
CA VAL A 17 -8.27 -11.47 7.50
C VAL A 17 -8.70 -10.66 6.27
N ALA A 18 -8.60 -9.33 6.33
CA ALA A 18 -8.90 -8.46 5.19
C ALA A 18 -8.00 -8.75 3.97
N LEU A 19 -6.72 -9.04 4.20
CA LEU A 19 -5.80 -9.46 3.14
C LEU A 19 -6.29 -10.76 2.50
N ILE A 20 -6.48 -11.82 3.29
CA ILE A 20 -6.87 -13.14 2.76
C ILE A 20 -8.19 -13.04 1.99
N ALA A 21 -9.19 -12.35 2.55
CA ALA A 21 -10.47 -12.16 1.89
C ALA A 21 -10.35 -11.26 0.64
N GLY A 22 -9.46 -10.27 0.65
CA GLY A 22 -9.15 -9.43 -0.51
C GLY A 22 -8.47 -10.21 -1.63
N LEU A 23 -7.56 -11.15 -1.31
CA LEU A 23 -6.95 -12.05 -2.30
C LEU A 23 -8.00 -13.00 -2.89
N LEU A 24 -8.82 -13.64 -2.05
CA LEU A 24 -9.93 -14.48 -2.54
C LEU A 24 -10.90 -13.68 -3.44
N ALA A 25 -11.23 -12.45 -3.05
CA ALA A 25 -12.01 -11.55 -3.90
C ALA A 25 -11.30 -11.20 -5.22
N GLY A 26 -9.97 -11.17 -5.25
CA GLY A 26 -9.17 -10.99 -6.46
C GLY A 26 -9.28 -12.17 -7.42
N LEU A 27 -9.23 -13.41 -6.90
CA LEU A 27 -9.48 -14.62 -7.69
C LEU A 27 -10.89 -14.63 -8.28
N ASP A 28 -11.90 -14.27 -7.48
CA ASP A 28 -13.29 -14.16 -7.92
C ASP A 28 -13.45 -13.10 -9.03
N ARG A 29 -12.76 -11.95 -8.93
CA ARG A 29 -12.72 -10.93 -10.01
C ARG A 29 -12.11 -11.41 -11.32
N MET A 30 -11.35 -12.49 -11.30
CA MET A 30 -10.74 -13.10 -12.49
C MET A 30 -11.53 -14.32 -12.96
N ASP A 31 -12.75 -14.53 -12.46
CA ASP A 31 -13.62 -15.66 -12.76
C ASP A 31 -12.97 -17.03 -12.44
N ILE A 32 -12.11 -17.08 -11.41
CA ILE A 32 -11.54 -18.33 -10.91
C ILE A 32 -12.50 -18.89 -9.86
N ALA A 33 -13.03 -20.09 -10.13
CA ALA A 33 -13.99 -20.74 -9.24
C ALA A 33 -13.41 -20.99 -7.84
N LEU A 34 -14.12 -20.52 -6.82
CA LEU A 34 -13.77 -20.73 -5.42
C LEU A 34 -14.70 -21.76 -4.75
N PRO A 35 -14.20 -22.58 -3.81
CA PRO A 35 -15.02 -23.55 -3.09
C PRO A 35 -15.81 -22.91 -1.93
N ILE A 36 -16.24 -21.65 -2.09
CA ILE A 36 -16.98 -20.88 -1.09
C ILE A 36 -18.05 -20.02 -1.78
N PRO A 37 -19.14 -19.62 -1.11
CA PRO A 37 -20.10 -18.68 -1.67
C PRO A 37 -19.44 -17.33 -1.98
N THR A 38 -19.56 -16.86 -3.22
CA THR A 38 -18.88 -15.66 -3.72
C THR A 38 -19.81 -14.46 -3.94
N ILE A 39 -21.04 -14.47 -3.41
CA ILE A 39 -22.01 -13.39 -3.64
C ILE A 39 -21.35 -12.03 -3.31
N ASP A 40 -21.22 -11.21 -4.36
CA ASP A 40 -20.58 -9.88 -4.38
C ASP A 40 -19.12 -9.81 -3.91
N LEU A 41 -18.43 -10.95 -3.76
CA LEU A 41 -17.06 -11.00 -3.23
C LEU A 41 -16.09 -10.25 -4.15
N ALA A 42 -16.19 -10.42 -5.47
CA ALA A 42 -15.43 -9.68 -6.47
C ALA A 42 -15.47 -8.15 -6.30
N MET A 43 -16.59 -7.59 -5.83
CA MET A 43 -16.74 -6.15 -5.61
C MET A 43 -16.07 -5.68 -4.31
N LYS A 44 -15.76 -6.61 -3.41
CA LYS A 44 -15.10 -6.32 -2.12
C LYS A 44 -13.58 -6.23 -2.22
N HIS A 45 -12.96 -6.69 -3.31
CA HIS A 45 -11.50 -6.74 -3.47
C HIS A 45 -10.80 -5.41 -3.15
N GLY A 46 -11.09 -4.34 -3.90
CA GLY A 46 -10.44 -3.05 -3.73
C GLY A 46 -10.58 -2.48 -2.31
N PRO A 47 -11.82 -2.35 -1.77
CA PRO A 47 -12.03 -1.88 -0.41
C PRO A 47 -11.32 -2.73 0.66
N LEU A 48 -11.34 -4.05 0.54
CA LEU A 48 -10.66 -4.95 1.49
C LEU A 48 -9.15 -4.77 1.45
N MET A 49 -8.57 -4.64 0.26
CA MET A 49 -7.12 -4.47 0.11
C MET A 49 -6.65 -3.11 0.63
N VAL A 50 -7.34 -2.02 0.27
CA VAL A 50 -6.87 -0.67 0.62
C VAL A 50 -7.37 -0.20 1.99
N ALA A 51 -8.68 -0.06 2.16
CA ALA A 51 -9.29 0.52 3.35
C ALA A 51 -9.34 -0.46 4.54
N GLY A 52 -9.30 -1.77 4.25
CA GLY A 52 -9.14 -2.83 5.25
C GLY A 52 -7.67 -3.12 5.55
N PHE A 53 -7.02 -3.91 4.72
CA PHE A 53 -5.68 -4.45 4.97
C PHE A 53 -4.59 -3.37 5.06
N LEU A 54 -4.38 -2.59 4.00
CA LEU A 54 -3.26 -1.63 3.94
C LEU A 54 -3.43 -0.51 4.97
N ALA A 55 -4.62 0.06 5.09
CA ALA A 55 -4.91 1.07 6.11
C ALA A 55 -4.69 0.53 7.54
N THR A 56 -5.05 -0.72 7.81
CA THR A 56 -4.76 -1.35 9.11
C THR A 56 -3.26 -1.52 9.35
N VAL A 57 -2.49 -2.04 8.38
CA VAL A 57 -1.04 -2.27 8.59
C VAL A 57 -0.28 -0.94 8.72
N ILE A 58 -0.57 0.03 7.86
CA ILE A 58 0.02 1.38 7.90
C ILE A 58 -0.36 2.07 9.23
N GLY A 59 -1.63 1.99 9.63
CA GLY A 59 -2.11 2.54 10.89
C GLY A 59 -1.41 1.94 12.11
N LEU A 60 -1.21 0.61 12.11
CA LEU A 60 -0.50 -0.09 13.17
C LEU A 60 0.97 0.33 13.25
N GLU A 61 1.63 0.45 12.10
CA GLU A 61 3.01 0.92 12.05
C GLU A 61 3.15 2.34 12.60
N ARG A 62 2.29 3.26 12.17
CA ARG A 62 2.32 4.64 12.67
C ARG A 62 1.97 4.76 14.14
N ALA A 63 1.02 3.98 14.64
CA ALA A 63 0.71 3.93 16.05
C ALA A 63 1.92 3.48 16.89
N VAL A 64 2.66 2.48 16.40
CA VAL A 64 3.90 2.00 17.03
C VAL A 64 5.00 3.06 16.97
N ALA A 65 5.17 3.74 15.84
CA ALA A 65 6.18 4.78 15.66
C ALA A 65 5.93 6.01 16.56
N LEU A 66 4.66 6.44 16.70
CA LEU A 66 4.27 7.55 17.57
C LEU A 66 4.28 7.22 19.07
N GLN A 67 4.28 5.92 19.42
CA GLN A 67 4.17 5.42 20.79
C GLN A 67 2.93 5.98 21.53
N SER A 68 1.85 6.25 20.78
CA SER A 68 0.63 6.88 21.31
C SER A 68 -0.53 5.90 21.32
N GLY A 69 -1.22 5.79 22.47
CA GLY A 69 -2.34 4.86 22.63
C GLY A 69 -3.50 5.15 21.69
N TRP A 70 -3.88 6.42 21.52
CA TRP A 70 -5.01 6.80 20.67
C TRP A 70 -4.76 6.48 19.19
N ALA A 71 -3.49 6.46 18.73
CA ALA A 71 -3.16 6.18 17.34
C ALA A 71 -3.52 4.73 16.94
N PHE A 72 -3.62 3.81 17.90
CA PHE A 72 -4.13 2.45 17.68
C PHE A 72 -5.62 2.40 17.29
N LEU A 73 -6.37 3.50 17.41
CA LEU A 73 -7.73 3.57 16.89
C LEU A 73 -7.74 3.49 15.35
N ALA A 74 -6.70 3.94 14.66
CA ALA A 74 -6.61 3.82 13.20
C ALA A 74 -6.67 2.35 12.74
N PRO A 75 -5.73 1.46 13.14
CA PRO A 75 -5.78 0.07 12.74
C PRO A 75 -6.99 -0.68 13.30
N ALA A 76 -7.52 -0.28 14.48
CA ALA A 76 -8.72 -0.87 15.04
C ALA A 76 -9.95 -0.59 14.17
N PHE A 77 -10.18 0.66 13.80
CA PHE A 77 -11.35 1.05 13.00
C PHE A 77 -11.27 0.51 11.58
N SER A 78 -10.12 0.61 10.91
CA SER A 78 -9.94 -0.01 9.59
C SER A 78 -10.11 -1.53 9.63
N GLY A 79 -9.54 -2.19 10.65
CA GLY A 79 -9.54 -3.65 10.77
C GLY A 79 -10.92 -4.20 11.12
N ILE A 80 -11.59 -3.63 12.13
CA ILE A 80 -12.96 -4.00 12.50
C ILE A 80 -13.92 -3.63 11.36
N GLY A 81 -13.72 -2.48 10.71
CA GLY A 81 -14.47 -2.10 9.52
C GLY A 81 -14.38 -3.17 8.43
N ALA A 82 -13.20 -3.74 8.17
CA ALA A 82 -13.04 -4.83 7.21
C ALA A 82 -13.83 -6.08 7.59
N LEU A 83 -13.84 -6.47 8.87
CA LEU A 83 -14.62 -7.60 9.34
C LEU A 83 -16.13 -7.36 9.18
N LEU A 84 -16.60 -6.15 9.51
CA LEU A 84 -17.99 -5.77 9.31
C LEU A 84 -18.38 -5.74 7.83
N PHE A 85 -17.47 -5.30 6.96
CA PHE A 85 -17.69 -5.28 5.52
C PHE A 85 -17.80 -6.69 4.94
N LEU A 86 -16.97 -7.62 5.41
CA LEU A 86 -17.07 -9.04 5.06
C LEU A 86 -18.41 -9.63 5.51
N ALA A 87 -18.85 -9.30 6.72
CA ALA A 87 -20.13 -9.73 7.27
C ALA A 87 -21.36 -9.01 6.67
N GLY A 88 -21.17 -8.09 5.72
CA GLY A 88 -22.26 -7.45 4.98
C GLY A 88 -22.92 -6.25 5.68
N PHE A 89 -22.29 -5.69 6.71
CA PHE A 89 -22.82 -4.49 7.39
C PHE A 89 -22.58 -3.23 6.57
N SER A 90 -23.64 -2.45 6.33
CA SER A 90 -23.60 -1.21 5.54
C SER A 90 -22.80 -0.08 6.20
N GLN A 91 -22.62 -0.12 7.52
CA GLN A 91 -21.86 0.88 8.28
C GLN A 91 -20.33 0.67 8.21
N ALA A 92 -19.87 -0.44 7.64
CA ALA A 92 -18.46 -0.78 7.61
C ALA A 92 -17.54 0.30 6.97
N PRO A 93 -17.92 0.94 5.84
CA PRO A 93 -17.14 2.03 5.26
C PRO A 93 -17.01 3.26 6.16
N ILE A 94 -18.02 3.54 7.00
CA ILE A 94 -17.98 4.65 7.97
C ILE A 94 -16.87 4.39 8.99
N LEU A 95 -16.79 3.17 9.50
CA LEU A 95 -15.74 2.80 10.45
C LEU A 95 -14.35 2.85 9.80
N MET A 96 -14.21 2.36 8.56
CA MET A 96 -12.95 2.49 7.82
C MET A 96 -12.55 3.96 7.58
N THR A 97 -13.53 4.84 7.33
CA THR A 97 -13.31 6.30 7.21
C THR A 97 -12.74 6.88 8.49
N LEU A 98 -13.30 6.52 9.66
CA LEU A 98 -12.76 6.91 10.96
C LEU A 98 -11.31 6.42 11.14
N GLY A 99 -11.00 5.20 10.68
CA GLY A 99 -9.64 4.67 10.66
C GLY A 99 -8.67 5.55 9.87
N GLY A 100 -9.07 5.96 8.65
CA GLY A 100 -8.33 6.90 7.81
C GLY A 100 -8.15 8.28 8.46
N LEU A 101 -9.19 8.81 9.11
CA LEU A 101 -9.11 10.09 9.83
C LEU A 101 -8.12 10.03 11.01
N VAL A 102 -8.16 8.96 11.80
CA VAL A 102 -7.18 8.77 12.89
C VAL A 102 -5.76 8.64 12.34
N LEU A 103 -5.57 7.99 11.18
CA LEU A 103 -4.27 7.92 10.52
C LEU A 103 -3.79 9.30 10.04
N ALA A 104 -4.67 10.11 9.45
CA ALA A 104 -4.37 11.50 9.09
C ALA A 104 -3.95 12.33 10.31
N LEU A 105 -4.72 12.24 11.40
CA LEU A 105 -4.41 12.90 12.68
C LEU A 105 -3.06 12.42 13.24
N SER A 106 -2.72 11.14 13.07
CA SER A 106 -1.43 10.58 13.48
C SER A 106 -0.28 11.23 12.70
N GLY A 107 -0.46 11.45 11.39
CA GLY A 107 0.48 12.22 10.57
C GLY A 107 0.65 13.67 11.06
N LEU A 108 -0.46 14.36 11.34
CA LEU A 108 -0.45 15.74 11.86
C LEU A 108 0.22 15.85 13.23
N GLU A 109 -0.02 14.90 14.13
CA GLU A 109 0.70 14.82 15.40
C GLU A 109 2.21 14.61 15.19
N GLY A 110 2.59 13.83 14.16
CA GLY A 110 3.97 13.71 13.71
C GLY A 110 4.58 15.06 13.30
N VAL A 111 3.83 15.88 12.54
CA VAL A 111 4.24 17.25 12.18
C VAL A 111 4.39 18.12 13.42
N ARG A 112 3.45 18.05 14.37
CA ARG A 112 3.49 18.84 15.60
C ARG A 112 4.69 18.50 16.48
N ARG A 113 5.05 17.21 16.59
CA ARG A 113 6.20 16.75 17.37
C ARG A 113 7.53 17.05 16.68
N GLN A 114 7.57 16.89 15.36
CA GLN A 114 8.75 17.12 14.55
C GLN A 114 8.34 17.72 13.19
N PRO A 115 8.44 19.05 13.03
CA PRO A 115 8.10 19.72 11.78
C PRO A 115 8.99 19.24 10.64
N ALA A 116 8.49 18.30 9.85
CA ALA A 116 9.20 17.71 8.74
C ALA A 116 8.24 17.41 7.59
N ILE A 117 8.71 17.63 6.35
CA ILE A 117 7.89 17.47 5.15
C ILE A 117 7.35 16.05 5.01
N TYR A 118 8.11 15.02 5.41
CA TYR A 118 7.64 13.64 5.34
C TYR A 118 6.39 13.38 6.20
N SER A 119 6.30 14.01 7.38
CA SER A 119 5.12 13.90 8.25
C SER A 119 3.90 14.57 7.63
N VAL A 120 4.10 15.71 6.96
CA VAL A 120 3.03 16.41 6.23
C VAL A 120 2.51 15.53 5.09
N ILE A 121 3.41 14.90 4.33
CA ILE A 121 3.05 14.01 3.22
C ILE A 121 2.26 12.81 3.71
N MET A 122 2.69 12.18 4.81
CA MET A 122 1.94 11.06 5.42
C MET A 122 0.54 11.50 5.90
N ALA A 123 0.41 12.71 6.46
CA ALA A 123 -0.89 13.25 6.85
C ALA A 123 -1.80 13.47 5.63
N LEU A 124 -1.26 14.04 4.54
CA LEU A 124 -1.98 14.22 3.27
C LEU A 124 -2.43 12.88 2.68
N GLY A 125 -1.58 11.86 2.73
CA GLY A 125 -1.94 10.49 2.34
C GLY A 125 -3.13 9.98 3.16
N GLY A 126 -3.05 10.06 4.50
CA GLY A 126 -4.15 9.65 5.38
C GLY A 126 -5.46 10.39 5.09
N MET A 127 -5.40 11.70 4.80
CA MET A 127 -6.57 12.49 4.43
C MET A 127 -7.16 12.05 3.09
N ALA A 128 -6.34 11.76 2.08
CA ALA A 128 -6.82 11.23 0.80
C ALA A 128 -7.52 9.87 0.99
N GLY A 129 -6.96 8.99 1.82
CA GLY A 129 -7.55 7.68 2.12
C GLY A 129 -8.87 7.79 2.88
N ALA A 130 -8.94 8.71 3.84
CA ALA A 130 -10.17 9.02 4.57
C ALA A 130 -11.25 9.58 3.66
N ALA A 131 -10.90 10.55 2.79
CA ALA A 131 -11.83 11.17 1.85
C ALA A 131 -12.41 10.13 0.86
N ALA A 132 -11.55 9.30 0.27
CA ALA A 132 -11.96 8.21 -0.63
C ALA A 132 -13.00 7.30 0.02
N THR A 133 -12.71 6.87 1.24
CA THR A 133 -13.55 5.94 2.00
C THR A 133 -14.84 6.61 2.49
N PHE A 134 -14.78 7.91 2.81
CA PHE A 134 -15.94 8.71 3.18
C PHE A 134 -16.94 8.77 2.01
N PHE A 135 -16.50 9.18 0.82
CA PHE A 135 -17.42 9.26 -0.32
C PHE A 135 -18.01 7.90 -0.68
N TRP A 136 -17.20 6.84 -0.62
CA TRP A 136 -17.70 5.47 -0.78
C TRP A 136 -18.75 5.09 0.29
N ALA A 137 -18.54 5.48 1.55
CA ALA A 137 -19.50 5.25 2.64
C ALA A 137 -20.86 5.91 2.41
N PHE A 138 -20.91 6.98 1.61
CA PHE A 138 -22.11 7.72 1.26
C PHE A 138 -22.59 7.46 -0.18
N GLY A 139 -22.20 6.31 -0.75
CA GLY A 139 -22.79 5.79 -2.00
C GLY A 139 -22.00 6.11 -3.26
N ALA A 140 -20.82 6.74 -3.18
CA ALA A 140 -19.97 6.88 -4.35
C ALA A 140 -19.48 5.49 -4.82
N PRO A 141 -19.47 5.23 -6.14
CA PRO A 141 -18.90 4.01 -6.71
C PRO A 141 -17.44 3.79 -6.28
N VAL A 142 -17.06 2.52 -6.07
CA VAL A 142 -15.68 2.15 -5.73
C VAL A 142 -14.64 2.68 -6.75
N PRO A 143 -14.86 2.63 -8.07
CA PRO A 143 -13.92 3.19 -9.04
C PRO A 143 -13.57 4.67 -8.79
N ASP A 144 -14.52 5.47 -8.31
CA ASP A 144 -14.28 6.90 -8.02
C ASP A 144 -13.37 7.11 -6.81
N ALA A 145 -13.35 6.15 -5.87
CA ALA A 145 -12.47 6.18 -4.70
C ALA A 145 -11.01 5.78 -5.05
N VAL A 146 -10.79 5.07 -6.15
CA VAL A 146 -9.49 4.45 -6.47
C VAL A 146 -8.38 5.48 -6.63
N GLY A 147 -8.63 6.61 -7.31
CA GLY A 147 -7.60 7.64 -7.48
C GLY A 147 -7.11 8.21 -6.15
N SER A 148 -8.02 8.49 -5.22
CA SER A 148 -7.69 8.94 -3.87
C SER A 148 -7.02 7.85 -3.02
N TRP A 149 -7.37 6.58 -3.22
CA TRP A 149 -6.65 5.44 -2.62
C TRP A 149 -5.23 5.25 -3.17
N MET A 150 -5.01 5.47 -4.46
CA MET A 150 -3.67 5.48 -5.06
C MET A 150 -2.83 6.62 -4.48
N ALA A 151 -3.42 7.83 -4.35
CA ALA A 151 -2.77 8.96 -3.71
C ALA A 151 -2.44 8.69 -2.24
N PHE A 152 -3.36 8.12 -1.47
CA PHE A 152 -3.14 7.70 -0.08
C PHE A 152 -1.86 6.87 0.05
N LEU A 153 -1.82 5.72 -0.63
CA LEU A 153 -0.71 4.79 -0.48
C LEU A 153 0.60 5.37 -1.02
N THR A 154 0.54 6.06 -2.17
CA THR A 154 1.74 6.62 -2.80
C THR A 154 2.36 7.73 -1.96
N LEU A 155 1.54 8.62 -1.40
CA LEU A 155 2.03 9.68 -0.51
C LEU A 155 2.55 9.11 0.80
N THR A 156 1.84 8.17 1.43
CA THR A 156 2.33 7.51 2.65
C THR A 156 3.68 6.85 2.43
N ILE A 157 3.84 6.05 1.37
CA ILE A 157 5.11 5.40 1.01
C ILE A 157 6.18 6.46 0.74
N ALA A 158 5.90 7.49 -0.05
CA ALA A 158 6.88 8.56 -0.34
C ALA A 158 7.33 9.28 0.95
N GLY A 159 6.41 9.54 1.87
CA GLY A 159 6.69 10.10 3.18
C GLY A 159 7.62 9.21 4.01
N GLU A 160 7.31 7.92 4.15
CA GLU A 160 8.17 6.95 4.83
C GLU A 160 9.56 6.85 4.19
N ARG A 161 9.62 6.89 2.85
CA ARG A 161 10.88 6.86 2.12
C ARG A 161 11.76 8.08 2.38
N LEU A 162 11.15 9.26 2.42
CA LEU A 162 11.79 10.51 2.80
C LEU A 162 12.28 10.51 4.25
N GLU A 163 11.51 9.92 5.17
CA GLU A 163 11.92 9.80 6.57
C GLU A 163 13.26 9.05 6.69
N LEU A 164 13.43 7.95 5.94
CA LEU A 164 14.65 7.16 5.93
C LEU A 164 15.81 7.82 5.17
N THR A 165 15.49 8.66 4.19
CA THR A 165 16.44 9.44 3.39
C THR A 165 16.91 10.72 4.11
N ARG A 166 16.37 11.06 5.29
CA ARG A 166 16.72 12.28 6.04
C ARG A 166 18.20 12.40 6.41
N PHE A 167 18.91 11.28 6.47
CA PHE A 167 20.35 11.23 6.76
C PHE A 167 21.24 11.43 5.54
N LEU A 168 20.65 11.55 4.34
CA LEU A 168 21.38 11.85 3.11
C LEU A 168 21.61 13.36 2.97
N PRO A 169 22.74 13.78 2.37
CA PRO A 169 23.04 15.21 2.19
C PRO A 169 21.89 15.95 1.50
N PRO A 170 21.60 17.20 1.91
CA PRO A 170 20.60 18.02 1.26
C PRO A 170 20.99 18.28 -0.20
N ALA A 171 20.01 18.18 -1.11
CA ALA A 171 20.18 18.48 -2.52
C ALA A 171 19.30 19.67 -2.93
N LYS A 172 19.85 20.58 -3.75
CA LYS A 172 19.11 21.71 -4.31
C LYS A 172 17.93 21.20 -5.16
N GLY A 173 16.77 21.83 -5.02
CA GLY A 173 15.56 21.45 -5.77
C GLY A 173 14.83 20.19 -5.28
N ARG A 174 15.38 19.43 -4.33
CA ARG A 174 14.75 18.20 -3.79
C ARG A 174 13.34 18.46 -3.24
N THR A 175 13.20 19.45 -2.36
CA THR A 175 11.92 19.75 -1.70
C THR A 175 10.92 20.45 -2.62
N PRO A 176 11.28 21.50 -3.39
CA PRO A 176 10.33 22.15 -4.30
C PRO A 176 9.78 21.21 -5.38
N SER A 177 10.63 20.38 -5.99
CA SER A 177 10.16 19.41 -6.99
C SER A 177 9.21 18.38 -6.38
N LEU A 178 9.50 17.90 -5.18
CA LEU A 178 8.61 16.99 -4.46
C LEU A 178 7.25 17.61 -4.16
N ILE A 179 7.21 18.87 -3.69
CA ILE A 179 5.95 19.58 -3.41
C ILE A 179 5.10 19.69 -4.66
N LEU A 180 5.69 20.03 -5.81
CA LEU A 180 5.00 20.08 -7.10
C LEU A 180 4.38 18.71 -7.44
N LEU A 181 5.14 17.63 -7.30
CA LEU A 181 4.67 16.27 -7.60
C LEU A 181 3.52 15.84 -6.68
N ILE A 182 3.61 16.14 -5.39
CA ILE A 182 2.53 15.88 -4.43
C ILE A 182 1.27 16.68 -4.80
N ALA A 183 1.44 17.95 -5.18
CA ALA A 183 0.32 18.79 -5.61
C ALA A 183 -0.38 18.20 -6.85
N LEU A 184 0.38 17.73 -7.84
CA LEU A 184 -0.19 17.05 -9.02
C LEU A 184 -0.96 15.78 -8.62
N ILE A 185 -0.41 14.95 -7.75
CA ILE A 185 -1.08 13.73 -7.27
C ILE A 185 -2.38 14.07 -6.55
N LEU A 186 -2.36 15.06 -5.65
CA LEU A 186 -3.55 15.47 -4.90
C LEU A 186 -4.61 16.09 -5.80
N LEU A 187 -4.22 16.98 -6.73
CA LEU A 187 -5.12 17.57 -7.72
C LEU A 187 -5.77 16.48 -8.59
N GLY A 188 -4.98 15.54 -9.11
CA GLY A 188 -5.52 14.43 -9.89
C GLY A 188 -6.41 13.48 -9.08
N SER A 189 -6.13 13.32 -7.77
CA SER A 189 -6.96 12.49 -6.88
C SER A 189 -8.33 13.11 -6.55
N ALA A 190 -8.48 14.43 -6.70
CA ALA A 190 -9.75 15.14 -6.54
C ALA A 190 -10.77 14.80 -7.65
N GLY A 191 -10.37 14.01 -8.65
CA GLY A 191 -11.27 13.26 -9.53
C GLY A 191 -12.31 14.12 -10.26
N SER A 192 -13.57 13.67 -10.16
CA SER A 192 -14.76 14.22 -10.84
C SER A 192 -15.05 15.70 -10.55
N LEU A 193 -14.38 16.30 -9.57
CA LEU A 193 -14.46 17.73 -9.27
C LEU A 193 -13.73 18.61 -10.31
N ILE A 194 -12.79 18.03 -11.06
CA ILE A 194 -12.03 18.73 -12.11
C ILE A 194 -12.57 18.35 -13.49
N ASP A 195 -12.28 17.13 -13.91
CA ASP A 195 -12.69 16.52 -15.18
C ASP A 195 -12.25 15.05 -15.16
N SER A 196 -13.13 14.14 -15.57
CA SER A 196 -12.91 12.69 -15.48
C SER A 196 -11.80 12.18 -16.39
N ASN A 197 -11.43 12.92 -17.44
CA ASN A 197 -10.34 12.57 -18.35
C ASN A 197 -9.01 13.24 -17.96
N LEU A 198 -9.04 14.50 -17.55
CA LEU A 198 -7.84 15.26 -17.22
C LEU A 198 -7.27 14.89 -15.85
N ALA A 199 -8.12 14.65 -14.84
CA ALA A 199 -7.66 14.40 -13.48
C ALA A 199 -6.75 13.15 -13.37
N PRO A 200 -7.08 11.99 -13.97
CA PRO A 200 -6.19 10.83 -13.98
C PRO A 200 -4.84 11.11 -14.67
N ARG A 201 -4.84 11.91 -15.74
CA ARG A 201 -3.60 12.26 -16.48
C ARG A 201 -2.69 13.15 -15.65
N ILE A 202 -3.25 14.13 -14.93
CA ILE A 202 -2.49 14.95 -13.96
C ILE A 202 -1.89 14.07 -12.87
N MET A 203 -2.67 13.14 -12.32
CA MET A 203 -2.17 12.16 -11.34
C MET A 203 -1.04 11.31 -11.92
N GLY A 204 -1.20 10.84 -13.16
CA GLY A 204 -0.20 10.06 -13.90
C GLY A 204 1.12 10.81 -14.08
N ALA A 205 1.07 12.09 -14.42
CA ALA A 205 2.26 12.96 -14.48
C ALA A 205 2.93 13.09 -13.10
N GLY A 206 2.13 13.21 -12.03
CA GLY A 206 2.60 13.18 -10.65
C GLY A 206 3.31 11.87 -10.29
N PHE A 207 2.74 10.71 -10.64
CA PHE A 207 3.32 9.39 -10.39
C PHE A 207 4.58 9.13 -11.20
N LEU A 208 4.59 9.45 -12.50
CA LEU A 208 5.77 9.32 -13.35
C LEU A 208 6.91 10.21 -12.85
N GLY A 209 6.60 11.47 -12.54
CA GLY A 209 7.58 12.39 -11.98
C GLY A 209 8.09 11.94 -10.60
N LEU A 210 7.23 11.41 -9.73
CA LEU A 210 7.61 10.86 -8.44
C LEU A 210 8.48 9.60 -8.56
N ALA A 211 8.21 8.72 -9.53
CA ALA A 211 9.06 7.57 -9.82
C ALA A 211 10.49 8.00 -10.17
N VAL A 212 10.63 8.95 -11.10
CA VAL A 212 11.94 9.52 -11.47
C VAL A 212 12.59 10.20 -10.26
N TRP A 213 11.82 10.98 -9.50
CA TRP A 213 12.30 11.66 -8.30
C TRP A 213 12.86 10.68 -7.26
N LEU A 214 12.15 9.57 -7.01
CA LEU A 214 12.56 8.54 -6.05
C LEU A 214 13.83 7.82 -6.51
N VAL A 215 13.95 7.49 -7.80
CA VAL A 215 15.20 6.94 -8.35
C VAL A 215 16.38 7.88 -8.10
N VAL A 216 16.18 9.19 -8.25
CA VAL A 216 17.25 10.19 -8.10
C VAL A 216 17.59 10.46 -6.62
N PHE A 217 16.60 10.66 -5.77
CA PHE A 217 16.79 11.21 -4.43
C PHE A 217 16.66 10.21 -3.28
N ASP A 218 16.05 9.04 -3.48
CA ASP A 218 15.96 8.00 -2.44
C ASP A 218 17.28 7.23 -2.25
N ILE A 219 17.43 6.59 -1.08
CA ILE A 219 18.57 5.74 -0.73
C ILE A 219 18.62 4.40 -1.50
N ALA A 220 17.55 4.00 -2.21
CA ALA A 220 17.43 2.70 -2.88
C ALA A 220 18.64 2.31 -3.75
N ARG A 221 19.20 3.26 -4.52
CA ARG A 221 20.40 3.02 -5.35
C ARG A 221 21.65 2.72 -4.51
N ARG A 222 21.78 3.32 -3.33
CA ARG A 222 22.88 3.03 -2.40
C ARG A 222 22.68 1.66 -1.73
N ASN A 223 21.43 1.35 -1.34
CA ASN A 223 21.06 0.07 -0.77
C ASN A 223 21.37 -1.11 -1.72
N LEU A 224 21.12 -0.94 -3.02
CA LEU A 224 21.40 -1.97 -4.04
C LEU A 224 22.89 -2.38 -4.07
N ARG A 225 23.81 -1.46 -3.76
CA ARG A 225 25.26 -1.73 -3.79
C ARG A 225 25.73 -2.55 -2.58
N GLN A 226 25.01 -2.49 -1.46
CA GLN A 226 25.34 -3.25 -0.26
C GLN A 226 24.88 -4.70 -0.40
N PRO A 227 25.53 -5.70 0.22
CA PRO A 227 25.07 -7.09 0.22
C PRO A 227 23.98 -7.35 1.28
N GLY A 228 23.25 -8.46 1.16
CA GLY A 228 22.27 -8.91 2.15
C GLY A 228 20.93 -8.17 2.09
N LEU A 229 20.35 -7.88 3.26
CA LEU A 229 19.03 -7.25 3.38
C LEU A 229 18.93 -5.87 2.70
N PRO A 230 19.92 -4.96 2.82
CA PRO A 230 19.88 -3.70 2.09
C PRO A 230 19.76 -3.90 0.58
N ARG A 231 20.47 -4.89 -0.01
CA ARG A 231 20.34 -5.20 -1.45
C ARG A 231 18.91 -5.54 -1.84
N PHE A 232 18.29 -6.42 -1.06
CA PHE A 232 16.92 -6.85 -1.25
C PHE A 232 15.94 -5.68 -1.20
N ILE A 233 16.07 -4.83 -0.17
CA ILE A 233 15.27 -3.60 -0.06
C ILE A 233 15.49 -2.72 -1.28
N GLY A 234 16.75 -2.41 -1.62
CA GLY A 234 17.08 -1.55 -2.75
C GLY A 234 16.50 -2.05 -4.08
N LEU A 235 16.56 -3.36 -4.34
CA LEU A 235 15.99 -3.97 -5.54
C LEU A 235 14.47 -3.85 -5.57
N ALA A 236 13.78 -4.22 -4.49
CA ALA A 236 12.32 -4.12 -4.40
C ALA A 236 11.85 -2.66 -4.55
N LEU A 237 12.57 -1.70 -3.95
CA LEU A 237 12.24 -0.28 -4.10
C LEU A 237 12.38 0.18 -5.55
N LEU A 238 13.50 -0.14 -6.21
CA LEU A 238 13.77 0.29 -7.59
C LEU A 238 12.79 -0.34 -8.59
N LEU A 239 12.48 -1.63 -8.45
CA LEU A 239 11.45 -2.28 -9.26
C LEU A 239 10.08 -1.62 -9.04
N GLY A 240 9.75 -1.31 -7.79
CA GLY A 240 8.54 -0.55 -7.47
C GLY A 240 8.50 0.82 -8.16
N TYR A 241 9.60 1.56 -8.18
CA TYR A 241 9.66 2.86 -8.87
C TYR A 241 9.46 2.71 -10.38
N VAL A 242 10.01 1.67 -11.00
CA VAL A 242 9.77 1.37 -12.42
C VAL A 242 8.28 1.16 -12.67
N TRP A 243 7.60 0.36 -11.85
CA TRP A 243 6.17 0.14 -11.99
C TRP A 243 5.31 1.38 -11.72
N LEU A 244 5.69 2.21 -10.75
CA LEU A 244 5.04 3.51 -10.52
C LEU A 244 5.17 4.42 -11.76
N GLY A 245 6.33 4.42 -12.41
CA GLY A 245 6.56 5.16 -13.64
C GLY A 245 5.70 4.66 -14.80
N ILE A 246 5.67 3.34 -15.01
CA ILE A 246 4.85 2.71 -16.06
C ILE A 246 3.36 2.97 -15.79
N GLY A 247 2.89 2.81 -14.55
CA GLY A 247 1.51 3.11 -14.16
C GLY A 247 1.15 4.58 -14.30
N GLY A 248 2.07 5.50 -13.98
CA GLY A 248 1.91 6.93 -14.25
C GLY A 248 1.78 7.23 -15.74
N GLY A 249 2.60 6.59 -16.58
CA GLY A 249 2.49 6.67 -18.04
C GLY A 249 1.15 6.12 -18.56
N ALA A 250 0.69 4.98 -18.04
CA ALA A 250 -0.57 4.38 -18.41
C ALA A 250 -1.78 5.30 -18.09
N LEU A 251 -1.76 5.98 -16.94
CA LEU A 251 -2.77 6.97 -16.57
C LEU A 251 -2.75 8.23 -17.47
N ILE A 252 -1.58 8.65 -17.95
CA ILE A 252 -1.47 9.78 -18.90
C ILE A 252 -2.11 9.39 -20.24
N ASP A 253 -1.86 8.17 -20.70
CA ASP A 253 -2.30 7.70 -22.01
C ASP A 253 -3.81 7.38 -22.00
N HIS A 254 -4.23 6.48 -21.11
CA HIS A 254 -5.57 5.88 -21.09
C HIS A 254 -6.54 6.58 -20.12
N GLY A 255 -6.07 7.50 -19.27
CA GLY A 255 -6.88 8.04 -18.18
C GLY A 255 -7.13 6.99 -17.09
N MET A 256 -8.31 7.01 -16.45
CA MET A 256 -8.74 5.97 -15.50
C MET A 256 -9.90 5.18 -16.09
N PRO A 257 -9.64 3.98 -16.65
CA PRO A 257 -10.71 3.09 -17.09
C PRO A 257 -11.67 2.75 -15.94
N GLN A 258 -12.90 2.32 -16.25
CA GLN A 258 -13.93 2.03 -15.24
C GLN A 258 -14.15 0.52 -15.00
N GLY A 259 -13.47 -0.34 -15.78
CA GLY A 259 -13.55 -1.79 -15.69
C GLY A 259 -12.79 -2.51 -16.81
N GLY A 260 -12.79 -3.84 -16.78
CA GLY A 260 -12.14 -4.67 -17.79
C GLY A 260 -10.62 -4.83 -17.61
N PHE A 261 -9.95 -5.31 -18.66
CA PHE A 261 -8.51 -5.62 -18.67
C PHE A 261 -7.63 -4.39 -18.48
N GLU A 262 -7.92 -3.28 -19.15
CA GLU A 262 -7.12 -2.05 -19.02
C GLU A 262 -7.20 -1.46 -17.61
N TYR A 263 -8.39 -1.49 -17.01
CA TYR A 263 -8.57 -1.11 -15.60
C TYR A 263 -7.73 -1.98 -14.68
N ASP A 264 -7.78 -3.30 -14.89
CA ASP A 264 -6.98 -4.26 -14.13
C ASP A 264 -5.47 -3.94 -14.24
N ALA A 265 -4.97 -3.71 -15.45
CA ALA A 265 -3.58 -3.40 -15.72
C ALA A 265 -3.13 -2.12 -15.00
N VAL A 266 -3.85 -1.00 -15.18
CA VAL A 266 -3.51 0.31 -14.60
C VAL A 266 -3.45 0.22 -13.07
N LEU A 267 -4.45 -0.44 -12.47
CA LEU A 267 -4.51 -0.60 -11.02
C LEU A 267 -3.34 -1.45 -10.51
N HIS A 268 -3.09 -2.61 -11.13
CA HIS A 268 -2.08 -3.54 -10.62
C HIS A 268 -0.65 -3.08 -10.89
N LEU A 269 -0.40 -2.20 -11.88
CA LEU A 269 0.86 -1.47 -12.00
C LEU A 269 1.20 -0.68 -10.72
N ILE A 270 0.21 0.00 -10.14
CA ILE A 270 0.40 0.80 -8.93
C ILE A 270 0.31 -0.06 -7.67
N PHE A 271 -0.79 -0.82 -7.48
CA PHE A 271 -1.02 -1.56 -6.24
C PHE A 271 -0.11 -2.78 -6.10
N VAL A 272 0.11 -3.58 -7.14
CA VAL A 272 1.01 -4.74 -7.06
C VAL A 272 2.45 -4.31 -7.39
N GLY A 273 2.63 -3.64 -8.53
CA GLY A 273 3.96 -3.29 -9.03
C GLY A 273 4.71 -2.34 -8.10
N PHE A 274 4.06 -1.26 -7.65
CA PHE A 274 4.67 -0.30 -6.73
C PHE A 274 4.40 -0.64 -5.25
N VAL A 275 3.14 -0.65 -4.80
CA VAL A 275 2.81 -0.77 -3.36
C VAL A 275 3.26 -2.12 -2.79
N PHE A 276 2.90 -3.25 -3.40
CA PHE A 276 3.38 -4.54 -2.89
C PHE A 276 4.88 -4.72 -3.01
N SER A 277 5.54 -4.14 -4.02
CA SER A 277 7.02 -4.14 -4.06
C SER A 277 7.63 -3.41 -2.86
N MET A 278 7.03 -2.29 -2.43
CA MET A 278 7.43 -1.58 -1.21
C MET A 278 7.20 -2.44 0.03
N ILE A 279 6.05 -3.11 0.13
CA ILE A 279 5.74 -4.04 1.21
C ILE A 279 6.77 -5.17 1.25
N PHE A 280 7.13 -5.75 0.11
CA PHE A 280 8.14 -6.81 0.04
C PHE A 280 9.48 -6.32 0.57
N GLY A 281 9.94 -5.14 0.13
CA GLY A 281 11.18 -4.54 0.62
C GLY A 281 11.15 -4.31 2.14
N HIS A 282 10.05 -3.79 2.66
CA HIS A 282 9.98 -3.33 4.05
C HIS A 282 9.51 -4.36 5.07
N ALA A 283 8.73 -5.36 4.67
CA ALA A 283 8.17 -6.37 5.57
C ALA A 283 9.22 -7.09 6.43
N PRO A 284 10.42 -7.45 5.93
CA PRO A 284 11.47 -8.05 6.76
C PRO A 284 12.04 -7.12 7.85
N VAL A 285 11.74 -5.82 7.81
CA VAL A 285 12.15 -4.82 8.81
C VAL A 285 10.98 -4.44 9.72
N ILE A 286 9.80 -4.17 9.14
CA ILE A 286 8.61 -3.72 9.88
C ILE A 286 8.05 -4.84 10.75
N LEU A 287 7.82 -6.03 10.19
CA LEU A 287 7.16 -7.11 10.93
C LEU A 287 7.93 -7.49 12.21
N PRO A 288 9.27 -7.64 12.19
CA PRO A 288 10.02 -7.91 13.41
C PRO A 288 10.03 -6.74 14.39
N ALA A 289 10.02 -5.49 13.92
CA ALA A 289 9.94 -4.31 14.79
C ALA A 289 8.57 -4.20 15.49
N VAL A 290 7.49 -4.50 14.78
CA VAL A 290 6.13 -4.57 15.34
C VAL A 290 6.01 -5.74 16.32
N LEU A 291 6.60 -6.90 16.03
CA LEU A 291 6.55 -8.06 16.93
C LEU A 291 7.64 -8.07 18.01
N LYS A 292 8.59 -7.12 17.99
CA LYS A 292 9.74 -7.00 18.89
C LYS A 292 10.66 -8.25 18.89
N VAL A 293 10.95 -8.76 17.70
CA VAL A 293 11.77 -9.96 17.44
C VAL A 293 12.89 -9.65 16.45
N GLN A 294 13.91 -10.51 16.35
CA GLN A 294 15.01 -10.37 15.39
C GLN A 294 14.94 -11.47 14.34
N THR A 295 14.63 -11.13 13.09
CA THR A 295 14.67 -12.10 11.98
C THR A 295 15.89 -11.86 11.10
N PRO A 296 16.81 -12.81 10.96
CA PRO A 296 17.89 -12.70 9.97
C PRO A 296 17.30 -12.70 8.56
N TYR A 297 17.96 -12.05 7.60
CA TYR A 297 17.59 -12.13 6.18
C TYR A 297 17.71 -13.55 5.62
N HIS A 298 16.99 -13.87 4.55
CA HIS A 298 17.19 -15.12 3.79
C HIS A 298 17.03 -14.87 2.29
N PRO A 299 17.89 -15.46 1.45
CA PRO A 299 17.84 -15.27 0.00
C PRO A 299 16.51 -15.66 -0.65
N ILE A 300 15.75 -16.59 -0.06
CA ILE A 300 14.43 -17.01 -0.61
C ILE A 300 13.47 -15.84 -0.84
N LEU A 301 13.61 -14.73 -0.09
CA LEU A 301 12.79 -13.54 -0.29
C LEU A 301 12.96 -12.95 -1.72
N MET A 302 14.13 -13.15 -2.34
CA MET A 302 14.36 -12.79 -3.75
C MET A 302 13.51 -13.60 -4.71
N VAL A 303 13.30 -14.89 -4.41
CA VAL A 303 12.46 -15.77 -5.25
C VAL A 303 11.02 -15.27 -5.20
N TRP A 304 10.51 -14.92 -4.02
CA TRP A 304 9.16 -14.37 -3.88
C TRP A 304 9.02 -13.00 -4.54
N LEU A 305 10.04 -12.15 -4.48
CA LEU A 305 10.06 -10.88 -5.19
C LEU A 305 10.06 -11.08 -6.72
N ALA A 306 10.86 -12.02 -7.23
CA ALA A 306 10.88 -12.37 -8.65
C ALA A 306 9.52 -12.94 -9.09
N LEU A 307 8.89 -13.77 -8.25
CA LEU A 307 7.55 -14.31 -8.49
C LEU A 307 6.48 -13.20 -8.56
N LEU A 308 6.56 -12.21 -7.67
CA LEU A 308 5.67 -11.04 -7.67
C LEU A 308 5.78 -10.27 -8.99
N HIS A 309 6.99 -9.91 -9.41
CA HIS A 309 7.15 -9.12 -10.63
C HIS A 309 6.93 -9.92 -11.92
N GLY A 310 7.34 -11.20 -11.94
CA GLY A 310 7.09 -12.10 -13.07
C GLY A 310 5.60 -12.39 -13.26
N GLY A 311 4.87 -12.63 -12.17
CA GLY A 311 3.40 -12.77 -12.20
C GLY A 311 2.71 -11.50 -12.69
N LEU A 312 3.19 -10.31 -12.25
CA LEU A 312 2.62 -9.04 -12.69
C LEU A 312 2.87 -8.82 -14.20
N LEU A 313 4.07 -9.10 -14.68
CA LEU A 313 4.38 -8.99 -16.11
C LEU A 313 3.50 -9.92 -16.94
N LEU A 314 3.33 -11.18 -16.50
CA LEU A 314 2.46 -12.14 -17.15
C LEU A 314 1.01 -11.65 -17.19
N ARG A 315 0.53 -11.09 -16.07
CA ARG A 315 -0.80 -10.50 -15.94
C ARG A 315 -1.01 -9.37 -16.93
N LEU A 316 -0.06 -8.43 -17.01
CA LEU A 316 -0.12 -7.28 -17.92
C LEU A 316 -0.09 -7.69 -19.40
N ILE A 317 0.68 -8.72 -19.75
CA ILE A 317 0.66 -9.30 -21.11
C ILE A 317 -0.74 -9.88 -21.39
N GLY A 318 -1.33 -10.57 -20.41
CA GLY A 318 -2.71 -11.03 -20.48
C GLY A 318 -3.71 -9.89 -20.69
N ASP A 319 -3.61 -8.84 -19.89
CA ASP A 319 -4.52 -7.68 -19.97
C ASP A 319 -4.41 -6.96 -21.31
N HIS A 320 -3.18 -6.67 -21.77
CA HIS A 320 -2.96 -5.97 -23.03
C HIS A 320 -3.46 -6.74 -24.26
N ASN A 321 -3.35 -8.08 -24.23
CA ASN A 321 -3.80 -8.94 -25.33
C ASN A 321 -5.20 -9.53 -25.11
N ALA A 322 -5.90 -9.13 -24.04
CA ALA A 322 -7.17 -9.72 -23.59
C ALA A 322 -7.13 -11.26 -23.45
N ILE A 323 -5.99 -11.84 -23.05
CA ILE A 323 -5.80 -13.28 -22.83
C ILE A 323 -6.11 -13.61 -21.37
N VAL A 324 -7.35 -14.06 -21.11
CA VAL A 324 -7.88 -14.42 -19.78
C VAL A 324 -6.94 -15.35 -19.01
N ALA A 325 -6.43 -16.40 -19.65
CA ALA A 325 -5.59 -17.39 -18.98
C ALA A 325 -4.27 -16.79 -18.45
N LEU A 326 -3.64 -15.88 -19.19
CA LEU A 326 -2.41 -15.23 -18.75
C LEU A 326 -2.68 -14.27 -17.59
N ARG A 327 -3.80 -13.53 -17.64
CA ARG A 327 -4.26 -12.68 -16.53
C ARG A 327 -4.47 -13.50 -15.26
N GLN A 328 -5.20 -14.61 -15.36
CA GLN A 328 -5.48 -15.53 -14.25
C GLN A 328 -4.20 -16.11 -13.64
N TRP A 329 -3.31 -16.68 -14.47
CA TRP A 329 -2.03 -17.21 -13.98
C TRP A 329 -1.15 -16.14 -13.36
N GLY A 330 -1.06 -14.97 -13.99
CA GLY A 330 -0.31 -13.83 -13.44
C GLY A 330 -0.84 -13.40 -12.07
N GLY A 331 -2.17 -13.29 -11.93
CA GLY A 331 -2.83 -13.01 -10.65
C GLY A 331 -2.56 -14.07 -9.59
N VAL A 332 -2.72 -15.36 -9.91
CA VAL A 332 -2.43 -16.47 -8.97
C VAL A 332 -0.96 -16.44 -8.51
N LEU A 333 -0.01 -16.17 -9.42
CA LEU A 333 1.40 -16.04 -9.07
C LEU A 333 1.66 -14.84 -8.16
N ASN A 334 0.96 -13.71 -8.37
CA ASN A 334 1.04 -12.55 -7.48
C ASN A 334 0.53 -12.89 -6.07
N GLU A 335 -0.63 -13.53 -5.95
CA GLU A 335 -1.19 -13.93 -4.66
C GLU A 335 -0.29 -14.94 -3.94
N ALA A 336 0.21 -15.94 -4.67
CA ALA A 336 1.16 -16.91 -4.14
C ALA A 336 2.43 -16.22 -3.61
N ALA A 337 2.98 -15.25 -4.35
CA ALA A 337 4.14 -14.49 -3.89
C ALA A 337 3.88 -13.76 -2.56
N ILE A 338 2.72 -13.11 -2.42
CA ILE A 338 2.32 -12.39 -1.20
C ILE A 338 2.20 -13.36 -0.01
N ILE A 339 1.48 -14.47 -0.20
CA ILE A 339 1.29 -15.47 0.86
C ILE A 339 2.61 -16.14 1.25
N LEU A 340 3.42 -16.56 0.26
CA LEU A 340 4.71 -17.20 0.50
C LEU A 340 5.67 -16.27 1.24
N LEU A 341 5.68 -14.97 0.92
CA LEU A 341 6.45 -13.98 1.67
C LEU A 341 6.00 -13.94 3.14
N ILE A 342 4.70 -13.77 3.38
CA ILE A 342 4.15 -13.63 4.75
C ILE A 342 4.41 -14.89 5.57
N VAL A 343 4.12 -16.08 5.02
CA VAL A 343 4.36 -17.36 5.69
C VAL A 343 5.85 -17.54 5.99
N THR A 344 6.73 -17.23 5.03
CA THR A 344 8.19 -17.30 5.24
C THR A 344 8.63 -16.38 6.38
N LEU A 345 8.16 -15.13 6.40
CA LEU A 345 8.52 -14.17 7.44
C LEU A 345 7.94 -14.57 8.80
N ALA A 346 6.67 -15.00 8.86
CA ALA A 346 6.02 -15.46 10.08
C ALA A 346 6.74 -16.69 10.66
N PHE A 347 7.01 -17.71 9.85
CA PHE A 347 7.72 -18.91 10.29
C PHE A 347 9.12 -18.60 10.83
N ARG A 348 9.87 -17.73 10.14
CA ARG A 348 11.21 -17.34 10.57
C ARG A 348 11.19 -16.44 11.80
N THR A 349 10.13 -15.65 11.97
CA THR A 349 9.87 -14.86 13.18
C THR A 349 9.56 -15.74 14.38
N LEU A 350 8.72 -16.76 14.21
CA LEU A 350 8.36 -17.69 15.29
C LEU A 350 9.55 -18.53 15.75
N ARG A 351 10.51 -18.81 14.85
CA ARG A 351 11.76 -19.51 15.16
C ARG A 351 12.87 -18.59 15.68
N ALA A 352 12.69 -17.27 15.65
CA ALA A 352 13.68 -16.32 16.12
C ALA A 352 13.70 -16.22 17.65
N LYS A 353 14.91 -16.09 18.24
CA LYS A 353 15.06 -15.83 19.67
C LYS A 353 14.51 -14.44 20.02
N ARG A 354 13.77 -14.33 21.14
CA ARG A 354 13.28 -13.04 21.65
C ARG A 354 14.48 -12.13 21.96
N ARG A 355 14.35 -10.84 21.60
CA ARG A 355 15.36 -9.83 21.93
C ARG A 355 15.38 -9.65 23.46
N PRO A 356 16.53 -9.75 24.15
CA PRO A 356 16.61 -9.39 25.56
C PRO A 356 16.22 -7.92 25.71
N GLN A 357 15.30 -7.61 26.63
CA GLN A 357 14.96 -6.23 26.96
C GLN A 357 16.16 -5.61 27.66
N SER A 358 16.77 -4.58 27.07
CA SER A 358 17.61 -3.66 27.84
C SER A 358 16.67 -2.87 28.73
N THR A 359 16.72 -3.18 30.03
CA THR A 359 16.03 -2.47 31.12
C THR A 359 16.41 -1.01 31.15
#